data_AF-A0A1G6NF88-F1
#
_entry.id   AF-A0A1G6NF88-F1
#
_cell.length_a   1.000
_cell.length_b   1.000
_cell.length_c   1.000
_cell.angle_alpha   90.00
_cell.angle_beta   90.00
_cell.angle_gamma   90.00
#
_symmetry.space_group_name_H-M   'P 1'
#
loop_
_entity.id
_entity.type
_entity.pdbx_description
1 polymer ?
#
loop_
_entity_poly.entity_id
_entity_poly.type
_entity_poly.pdbx_seq_one_letter_code
_entity_poly.pdbx_strand_id
1 'polypeptide(L)'
;MNHKRIAFIVYFFTACHFANAANEPFITIWQTPNMGIRIDAIGEFTYTWKDLNNLSHTGNGSGGSTSASVSATNISFGAAGKYQLEITPVAGAHPFSHIEMNTGYPDAHYLTQITQWGDIAWSSMAYAFMDAQNLTITAANDVPRLGAVTNMAYMFNACESLTTIPNIGNWDVSHVTDMSYMFGGCSVLTNIPGIGNWNVGSVKDLGGMFAVAYLFNEDISGWDVGLVENMSHMFEFASGFNQPIGKWKGKTGKVQNTWAMFSGAAAFNQDLNEWDMSRVTDMQQMFLEATAFNGTISNWNVSKVEYMSLMFAGAASFNGDISGWGVGSVVDMSEMFSGAIAFNANIGGWDVSKVANTSYMFYKAAAFNQNLGEWKLNALKVSIFSSSAEGMLSYSGLDCSNYSKALIGWAKNSADLLRNIKLGADGLSYGTEGKAARIVLTATNKWTITGDNYDEQCSITVLPVNFGAVSAIFKNNRLYIHWVTLSETNSSYFDIEVSRDGKTFTKLETVSSKAVNGMSQNHLNYEYTAMMPQAATVIGLMAFGLLLSVSGRKRKRVYVAILVLVSGFTALSSCQKNGDELDAAGQGGQLFIRIKQVDKDGDFQYSKVIKTIVE
;
A
#
# COMPACT_ATOMS: atom_id res chain seq x y z
N MET A 1 -57.51 -11.42 1.31
CA MET A 1 -56.96 -10.32 0.49
C MET A 1 -55.49 -10.60 0.29
N ASN A 2 -55.14 -11.25 -0.82
CA ASN A 2 -53.78 -11.64 -1.20
C ASN A 2 -53.33 -10.72 -2.33
N HIS A 3 -52.37 -9.83 -2.09
CA HIS A 3 -51.72 -9.08 -3.17
C HIS A 3 -50.48 -9.85 -3.63
N LYS A 4 -50.65 -10.64 -4.68
CA LYS A 4 -49.54 -11.13 -5.52
C LYS A 4 -48.99 -9.93 -6.30
N ARG A 5 -47.73 -9.60 -6.10
CA ARG A 5 -46.97 -8.69 -6.97
C ARG A 5 -46.61 -9.47 -8.25
N ILE A 6 -47.13 -9.00 -9.38
CA ILE A 6 -46.79 -9.49 -10.72
C ILE A 6 -45.44 -8.85 -11.08
N ALA A 7 -44.39 -9.66 -11.15
CA ALA A 7 -43.12 -9.25 -11.74
C ALA A 7 -43.22 -9.43 -13.27
N PHE A 8 -43.17 -8.33 -14.01
CA PHE A 8 -42.97 -8.35 -15.46
C PHE A 8 -41.49 -8.67 -15.72
N ILE A 9 -41.19 -9.93 -16.00
CA ILE A 9 -39.92 -10.32 -16.62
C ILE A 9 -40.08 -10.05 -18.11
N VAL A 10 -39.51 -8.95 -18.59
CA VAL A 10 -39.37 -8.70 -20.03
C VAL A 10 -38.18 -9.53 -20.51
N TYR A 11 -38.47 -10.72 -21.04
CA TYR A 11 -37.51 -11.46 -21.87
C TYR A 11 -37.40 -10.72 -23.20
N PHE A 12 -36.28 -10.01 -23.43
CA PHE A 12 -35.85 -9.71 -24.79
C PHE A 12 -35.31 -11.02 -25.39
N PHE A 13 -36.21 -11.80 -26.00
CA PHE A 13 -35.81 -12.78 -27.00
C PHE A 13 -35.53 -12.00 -28.29
N THR A 14 -34.28 -11.63 -28.51
CA THR A 14 -33.80 -11.34 -29.87
C THR A 14 -33.82 -12.66 -30.63
N ALA A 15 -34.82 -12.81 -31.50
CA ALA A 15 -34.89 -13.90 -32.45
C ALA A 15 -33.67 -13.81 -33.37
N CYS A 16 -32.70 -14.71 -33.15
CA CYS A 16 -31.59 -14.94 -34.05
C CYS A 16 -32.17 -15.39 -35.39
N HIS A 17 -32.23 -14.48 -36.36
CA HIS A 17 -32.43 -14.83 -37.75
C HIS A 17 -31.18 -15.61 -38.18
N PHE A 18 -31.31 -16.92 -38.34
CA PHE A 18 -30.36 -17.70 -39.13
C PHE A 18 -30.56 -17.34 -40.61
N ALA A 19 -30.07 -16.16 -41.00
CA ALA A 19 -29.66 -15.94 -42.38
C ALA A 19 -28.38 -16.75 -42.59
N ASN A 20 -28.28 -17.48 -43.71
CA ASN A 20 -27.06 -18.18 -44.09
C ASN A 20 -25.86 -17.23 -43.95
N ALA A 21 -24.93 -17.53 -43.04
CA ALA A 21 -23.82 -16.64 -42.70
C ALA A 21 -22.90 -16.46 -43.91
N ALA A 22 -23.04 -15.32 -44.60
CA ALA A 22 -21.93 -14.74 -45.32
C ALA A 22 -20.89 -14.34 -44.27
N ASN A 23 -19.61 -14.64 -44.50
CA ASN A 23 -18.52 -14.28 -43.61
C ASN A 23 -18.37 -12.75 -43.63
N GLU A 24 -19.00 -12.05 -42.69
CA GLU A 24 -19.02 -10.58 -42.68
C GLU A 24 -17.59 -10.04 -42.53
N PRO A 25 -17.13 -9.12 -43.40
CA PRO A 25 -15.76 -8.64 -43.39
C PRO A 25 -15.46 -7.75 -42.18
N PHE A 26 -14.19 -7.66 -41.82
CA PHE A 26 -13.68 -6.60 -40.97
C PHE A 26 -13.51 -5.31 -41.79
N ILE A 27 -14.18 -4.21 -41.39
CA ILE A 27 -14.25 -2.98 -42.19
C ILE A 27 -13.61 -1.81 -41.45
N THR A 28 -12.60 -1.22 -42.08
CA THR A 28 -11.80 -0.10 -41.55
C THR A 28 -11.75 1.07 -42.51
N ILE A 29 -11.49 2.27 -41.99
CA ILE A 29 -11.23 3.47 -42.77
C ILE A 29 -9.82 3.99 -42.50
N TRP A 30 -9.07 4.22 -43.57
CA TRP A 30 -7.69 4.67 -43.53
C TRP A 30 -7.55 6.01 -44.22
N GLN A 31 -6.81 6.94 -43.60
CA GLN A 31 -6.37 8.20 -44.18
C GLN A 31 -4.85 8.12 -44.38
N THR A 32 -4.43 7.74 -45.58
CA THR A 32 -3.00 7.54 -45.89
C THR A 32 -2.43 8.74 -46.65
N PRO A 33 -1.24 9.25 -46.27
CA PRO A 33 -0.49 10.23 -47.05
C PRO A 33 0.32 9.58 -48.20
N ASN A 34 0.33 8.23 -48.26
CA ASN A 34 1.13 7.44 -49.18
C ASN A 34 0.23 6.67 -50.17
N MET A 35 0.84 5.95 -51.12
CA MET A 35 0.12 5.17 -52.13
C MET A 35 -0.49 3.86 -51.59
N GLY A 36 -0.50 3.62 -50.28
CA GLY A 36 -0.88 2.34 -49.69
C GLY A 36 -0.69 2.30 -48.19
N ILE A 37 -0.86 1.09 -47.64
CA ILE A 37 -0.61 0.75 -46.23
C ILE A 37 0.03 -0.62 -46.12
N ARG A 38 0.69 -0.88 -45.00
CA ARG A 38 1.12 -2.21 -44.57
C ARG A 38 0.18 -2.76 -43.49
N ILE A 39 -0.17 -4.03 -43.60
CA ILE A 39 -0.89 -4.79 -42.58
C ILE A 39 -0.07 -6.02 -42.22
N ASP A 40 0.34 -6.10 -40.95
CA ASP A 40 0.96 -7.29 -40.37
C ASP A 40 -0.13 -8.12 -39.68
N ALA A 41 -0.31 -9.36 -40.14
CA ALA A 41 -1.42 -10.20 -39.72
C ALA A 41 -1.08 -11.69 -39.69
N ILE A 42 -1.85 -12.48 -38.95
CA ILE A 42 -1.79 -13.96 -38.99
C ILE A 42 -2.99 -14.49 -39.75
N GLY A 43 -2.70 -15.44 -40.66
CA GLY A 43 -3.68 -16.16 -41.45
C GLY A 43 -4.01 -15.48 -42.78
N GLU A 44 -4.66 -16.23 -43.67
CA GLU A 44 -4.97 -15.85 -45.03
C GLU A 44 -6.27 -15.03 -45.10
N PHE A 45 -6.25 -13.98 -45.92
CA PHE A 45 -7.41 -13.14 -46.21
C PHE A 45 -7.44 -12.68 -47.66
N THR A 46 -8.64 -12.32 -48.10
CA THR A 46 -8.87 -11.45 -49.25
C THR A 46 -9.25 -10.07 -48.78
N TYR A 47 -9.02 -9.06 -49.60
CA TYR A 47 -9.45 -7.71 -49.31
C TYR A 47 -10.02 -7.00 -50.53
N THR A 48 -10.91 -6.05 -50.27
CA THR A 48 -11.36 -5.04 -51.24
C THR A 48 -11.17 -3.66 -50.62
N TRP A 49 -10.96 -2.65 -51.46
CA TRP A 49 -10.92 -1.28 -51.02
C TRP A 49 -11.61 -0.34 -52.01
N LYS A 50 -12.13 0.77 -51.49
CA LYS A 50 -12.69 1.87 -52.29
C LYS A 50 -12.23 3.21 -51.76
N ASP A 51 -11.91 4.12 -52.68
CA ASP A 51 -11.61 5.51 -52.37
C ASP A 51 -12.91 6.24 -52.02
N LEU A 52 -13.00 6.76 -50.80
CA LEU A 52 -14.19 7.47 -50.31
C LEU A 52 -14.34 8.87 -50.92
N ASN A 53 -13.30 9.41 -51.56
CA ASN A 53 -13.37 10.66 -52.32
C ASN A 53 -13.67 10.42 -53.81
N ASN A 54 -13.48 9.19 -54.31
CA ASN A 54 -13.79 8.79 -55.67
C ASN A 54 -14.24 7.32 -55.74
N LEU A 55 -15.55 7.07 -55.58
CA LEU A 55 -16.08 5.70 -55.45
C LEU A 55 -15.86 4.79 -56.68
N SER A 56 -15.48 5.33 -57.84
CA SER A 56 -15.07 4.52 -59.00
C SER A 56 -13.65 3.96 -58.88
N HIS A 57 -12.84 4.52 -57.98
CA HIS A 57 -11.49 4.08 -57.71
C HIS A 57 -11.54 3.01 -56.61
N THR A 58 -11.42 1.76 -57.05
CA THR A 58 -11.51 0.56 -56.19
C THR A 58 -10.42 -0.42 -56.55
N GLY A 59 -10.08 -1.30 -55.61
CA GLY A 59 -9.17 -2.42 -55.87
C GLY A 59 -9.51 -3.62 -54.99
N ASN A 60 -8.81 -4.72 -55.26
CA ASN A 60 -8.92 -5.95 -54.49
C ASN A 60 -7.59 -6.71 -54.50
N GLY A 61 -7.47 -7.69 -53.62
CA GLY A 61 -6.31 -8.58 -53.58
C GLY A 61 -6.44 -9.62 -52.49
N SER A 62 -5.31 -10.27 -52.20
CA SER A 62 -5.16 -11.24 -51.11
C SER A 62 -3.91 -10.93 -50.30
N GLY A 63 -3.89 -11.37 -49.05
CA GLY A 63 -2.80 -11.15 -48.12
C GLY A 63 -2.71 -12.26 -47.07
N GLY A 64 -1.69 -12.11 -46.21
CA GLY A 64 -1.44 -13.03 -45.11
C GLY A 64 -0.47 -14.16 -45.46
N SER A 65 -0.53 -15.22 -44.65
CA SER A 65 0.33 -16.40 -44.77
C SER A 65 -0.46 -17.67 -44.47
N THR A 66 -0.07 -18.78 -45.10
CA THR A 66 -0.52 -20.14 -44.79
C THR A 66 0.10 -20.69 -43.49
N SER A 67 0.93 -19.92 -42.81
CA SER A 67 1.49 -20.26 -41.49
C SER A 67 0.77 -19.54 -40.36
N ALA A 68 0.81 -20.10 -39.15
CA ALA A 68 0.36 -19.45 -37.92
C ALA A 68 1.35 -18.37 -37.42
N SER A 69 1.97 -17.62 -38.33
CA SER A 69 2.95 -16.59 -38.02
C SER A 69 2.58 -15.29 -38.71
N VAL A 70 2.99 -14.17 -38.10
CA VAL A 70 2.73 -12.83 -38.62
C VAL A 70 3.41 -12.68 -39.97
N SER A 71 2.65 -12.14 -40.93
CA SER A 71 3.12 -11.86 -42.29
C SER A 71 2.69 -10.46 -42.71
N ALA A 72 3.63 -9.74 -43.31
CA ALA A 72 3.41 -8.40 -43.84
C ALA A 72 2.69 -8.45 -45.20
N THR A 73 1.60 -7.73 -45.31
CA THR A 73 0.88 -7.50 -46.58
C THR A 73 0.88 -6.01 -46.90
N ASN A 74 1.47 -5.64 -48.03
CA ASN A 74 1.40 -4.27 -48.54
C ASN A 74 0.17 -4.14 -49.46
N ILE A 75 -0.76 -3.26 -49.11
CA ILE A 75 -1.94 -2.95 -49.89
C ILE A 75 -1.69 -1.63 -50.62
N SER A 76 -1.72 -1.67 -51.96
CA SER A 76 -1.56 -0.48 -52.79
C SER A 76 -2.92 0.12 -53.13
N PHE A 77 -3.10 1.39 -52.77
CA PHE A 77 -4.24 2.24 -53.15
C PHE A 77 -3.94 3.13 -54.37
N GLY A 78 -2.68 3.20 -54.81
CA GLY A 78 -2.25 3.95 -55.98
C GLY A 78 -2.06 5.47 -55.77
N ALA A 79 -2.63 6.05 -54.72
CA ALA A 79 -2.45 7.45 -54.34
C ALA A 79 -2.71 7.67 -52.84
N ALA A 80 -2.34 8.85 -52.33
CA ALA A 80 -2.78 9.32 -51.03
C ALA A 80 -4.28 9.60 -51.04
N GLY A 81 -4.97 9.33 -49.93
CA GLY A 81 -6.43 9.45 -49.90
C GLY A 81 -7.09 8.83 -48.67
N LYS A 82 -8.43 8.78 -48.73
CA LYS A 82 -9.26 8.19 -47.68
C LYS A 82 -9.93 6.93 -48.23
N TYR A 83 -9.60 5.77 -47.67
CA TYR A 83 -10.01 4.48 -48.21
C TYR A 83 -10.80 3.68 -47.18
N GLN A 84 -11.90 3.06 -47.62
CA GLN A 84 -12.54 1.98 -46.87
C GLN A 84 -11.89 0.66 -47.31
N LEU A 85 -11.43 -0.14 -46.35
CA LEU A 85 -10.83 -1.45 -46.55
C LEU A 85 -11.72 -2.51 -45.89
N GLU A 86 -12.04 -3.56 -46.64
CA GLU A 86 -12.80 -4.73 -46.18
C GLU A 86 -11.89 -5.95 -46.24
N ILE A 87 -11.69 -6.63 -45.11
CA ILE A 87 -10.87 -7.85 -45.00
C ILE A 87 -11.77 -9.03 -44.71
N THR A 88 -11.70 -10.08 -45.54
CA THR A 88 -12.46 -11.33 -45.38
C THR A 88 -11.51 -12.51 -45.22
N PRO A 89 -11.60 -13.31 -44.14
CA PRO A 89 -10.81 -14.51 -43.96
C PRO A 89 -11.02 -15.50 -45.11
N VAL A 90 -9.92 -16.11 -45.56
CA VAL A 90 -9.98 -17.24 -46.49
C VAL A 90 -10.19 -18.52 -45.69
N ALA A 91 -11.16 -19.35 -46.09
CA ALA A 91 -11.38 -20.65 -45.48
C ALA A 91 -10.15 -21.54 -45.71
N GLY A 92 -9.59 -22.10 -44.64
CA GLY A 92 -8.36 -22.88 -44.71
C GLY A 92 -7.82 -23.27 -43.34
N ALA A 93 -6.58 -23.77 -43.31
CA ALA A 93 -5.91 -24.19 -42.08
C ALA A 93 -5.58 -23.00 -41.14
N HIS A 94 -5.31 -21.83 -41.72
CA HIS A 94 -4.95 -20.62 -41.00
C HIS A 94 -5.73 -19.42 -41.56
N PRO A 95 -7.04 -19.29 -41.26
CA PRO A 95 -7.80 -18.11 -41.65
C PRO A 95 -7.29 -16.88 -40.90
N PHE A 96 -7.46 -15.70 -41.51
CA PHE A 96 -7.16 -14.43 -40.86
C PHE A 96 -7.80 -14.33 -39.48
N SER A 97 -6.97 -14.10 -38.47
CA SER A 97 -7.39 -14.17 -37.06
C SER A 97 -6.61 -13.24 -36.12
N HIS A 98 -5.70 -12.43 -36.64
CA HIS A 98 -4.88 -11.52 -35.84
C HIS A 98 -4.32 -10.37 -36.68
N ILE A 99 -4.28 -9.17 -36.12
CA ILE A 99 -3.55 -8.00 -36.63
C ILE A 99 -2.55 -7.61 -35.55
N GLU A 100 -1.33 -7.29 -35.95
CA GLU A 100 -0.29 -6.75 -35.06
C GLU A 100 0.23 -5.43 -35.63
N MET A 101 0.23 -4.36 -34.83
CA MET A 101 0.72 -3.04 -35.24
C MET A 101 2.01 -2.59 -34.54
N ASN A 102 2.59 -3.45 -33.69
CA ASN A 102 3.87 -3.20 -33.02
C ASN A 102 5.08 -3.45 -33.94
N THR A 103 5.11 -2.78 -35.11
CA THR A 103 6.10 -3.08 -36.16
C THR A 103 7.06 -1.93 -36.44
N GLY A 104 6.91 -0.79 -35.75
CA GLY A 104 7.74 0.40 -35.93
C GLY A 104 7.45 1.20 -37.21
N TYR A 105 6.36 0.86 -37.91
CA TYR A 105 5.89 1.57 -39.10
C TYR A 105 4.80 2.58 -38.73
N PRO A 106 4.74 3.74 -39.41
CA PRO A 106 3.76 4.79 -39.09
C PRO A 106 2.33 4.43 -39.55
N ASP A 107 2.15 3.31 -40.24
CA ASP A 107 0.88 2.93 -40.86
C ASP A 107 -0.28 2.86 -39.86
N ALA A 108 -0.03 2.47 -38.60
CA ALA A 108 -1.05 2.47 -37.55
C ALA A 108 -1.73 3.85 -37.41
N HIS A 109 -0.97 4.96 -37.57
CA HIS A 109 -1.48 6.34 -37.46
C HIS A 109 -2.49 6.65 -38.57
N TYR A 110 -2.43 5.93 -39.70
CA TYR A 110 -3.32 6.12 -40.83
C TYR A 110 -4.67 5.45 -40.61
N LEU A 111 -4.80 4.52 -39.66
CA LEU A 111 -6.10 3.93 -39.30
C LEU A 111 -6.94 4.96 -38.53
N THR A 112 -8.06 5.37 -39.12
CA THR A 112 -8.94 6.40 -38.55
C THR A 112 -10.24 5.85 -37.98
N GLN A 113 -10.77 4.76 -38.54
CA GLN A 113 -12.03 4.17 -38.04
C GLN A 113 -12.03 2.64 -38.11
N ILE A 114 -12.59 2.01 -37.08
CA ILE A 114 -13.16 0.66 -37.15
C ILE A 114 -14.67 0.81 -37.24
N THR A 115 -15.23 0.39 -38.37
CA THR A 115 -16.66 0.54 -38.69
C THR A 115 -17.44 -0.77 -38.52
N GLN A 116 -16.76 -1.91 -38.61
CA GLN A 116 -17.32 -3.26 -38.44
C GLN A 116 -16.21 -4.22 -37.99
N TRP A 117 -16.49 -5.04 -36.97
CA TRP A 117 -15.64 -6.13 -36.49
C TRP A 117 -15.75 -7.38 -37.37
N GLY A 118 -16.95 -7.68 -37.86
CA GLY A 118 -17.23 -8.82 -38.73
C GLY A 118 -17.18 -10.17 -38.00
N ASP A 119 -17.22 -11.25 -38.78
CA ASP A 119 -17.28 -12.62 -38.26
C ASP A 119 -15.91 -13.24 -37.93
N ILE A 120 -14.87 -12.41 -37.84
CA ILE A 120 -13.49 -12.85 -37.62
C ILE A 120 -13.38 -13.58 -36.29
N ALA A 121 -12.99 -14.85 -36.33
CA ALA A 121 -12.65 -15.62 -35.14
C ALA A 121 -11.23 -15.23 -34.69
N TRP A 122 -11.13 -14.18 -33.87
CA TRP A 122 -9.85 -13.66 -33.40
C TRP A 122 -9.13 -14.68 -32.52
N SER A 123 -7.87 -14.95 -32.83
CA SER A 123 -7.00 -15.84 -32.06
C SER A 123 -6.23 -15.08 -30.96
N SER A 124 -5.98 -13.79 -31.17
CA SER A 124 -5.37 -12.87 -30.22
C SER A 124 -5.75 -11.43 -30.60
N MET A 125 -5.79 -10.53 -29.61
CA MET A 125 -5.88 -9.08 -29.84
C MET A 125 -4.63 -8.34 -29.36
N ALA A 126 -3.58 -9.07 -28.98
CA ALA A 126 -2.32 -8.48 -28.54
C ALA A 126 -1.74 -7.55 -29.61
N TYR A 127 -1.41 -6.30 -29.27
CA TYR A 127 -0.85 -5.29 -30.18
C TYR A 127 -1.69 -4.97 -31.43
N ALA A 128 -2.92 -5.48 -31.54
CA ALA A 128 -3.86 -5.00 -32.55
C ALA A 128 -4.05 -3.50 -32.30
N PHE A 129 -4.17 -2.67 -33.34
CA PHE A 129 -4.45 -1.22 -33.23
C PHE A 129 -3.53 -0.38 -32.31
N MET A 130 -2.42 -0.93 -31.82
CA MET A 130 -1.42 -0.18 -31.09
C MET A 130 -0.92 1.00 -31.93
N ASP A 131 -0.78 2.15 -31.28
CA ASP A 131 -0.35 3.42 -31.87
C ASP A 131 -1.29 3.95 -32.97
N ALA A 132 -2.53 3.45 -33.07
CA ALA A 132 -3.53 4.05 -33.95
C ALA A 132 -4.06 5.37 -33.38
N GLN A 133 -3.21 6.40 -33.37
CA GLN A 133 -3.43 7.68 -32.69
C GLN A 133 -4.70 8.42 -33.16
N ASN A 134 -5.10 8.22 -34.41
CA ASN A 134 -6.28 8.86 -35.02
C ASN A 134 -7.55 7.98 -34.96
N LEU A 135 -7.51 6.85 -34.25
CA LEU A 135 -8.59 5.86 -34.25
C LEU A 135 -9.84 6.36 -33.54
N THR A 136 -10.99 6.12 -34.18
CA THR A 136 -12.32 6.13 -33.58
C THR A 136 -13.04 4.81 -33.90
N ILE A 137 -14.00 4.39 -33.07
CA ILE A 137 -14.76 3.16 -33.31
C ILE A 137 -16.24 3.52 -33.47
N THR A 138 -16.81 3.17 -34.62
CA THR A 138 -18.21 3.49 -34.98
C THR A 138 -19.09 2.25 -35.14
N ALA A 139 -18.53 1.06 -34.90
CA ALA A 139 -19.21 -0.24 -34.93
C ALA A 139 -20.26 -0.39 -33.78
N ALA A 140 -21.38 0.32 -33.89
CA ALA A 140 -22.39 0.45 -32.83
C ALA A 140 -23.42 -0.70 -32.76
N ASN A 141 -23.39 -1.66 -33.67
CA ASN A 141 -24.29 -2.83 -33.68
C ASN A 141 -23.53 -4.15 -33.88
N ASP A 142 -22.21 -4.12 -33.71
CA ASP A 142 -21.32 -5.24 -33.97
C ASP A 142 -20.27 -5.34 -32.85
N VAL A 143 -19.87 -6.55 -32.50
CA VAL A 143 -18.88 -6.84 -31.45
C VAL A 143 -17.90 -7.90 -31.93
N PRO A 144 -16.62 -7.83 -31.56
CA PRO A 144 -15.64 -8.80 -32.00
C PRO A 144 -15.92 -10.18 -31.40
N ARG A 145 -15.66 -11.24 -32.17
CA ARG A 145 -15.77 -12.62 -31.69
C ARG A 145 -14.48 -13.03 -30.97
N LEU A 146 -14.52 -12.94 -29.65
CA LEU A 146 -13.36 -13.06 -28.77
C LEU A 146 -13.21 -14.43 -28.09
N GLY A 147 -14.03 -15.43 -28.45
CA GLY A 147 -14.12 -16.70 -27.73
C GLY A 147 -12.82 -17.53 -27.66
N ALA A 148 -11.82 -17.24 -28.50
CA ALA A 148 -10.49 -17.87 -28.44
C ALA A 148 -9.39 -16.94 -27.92
N VAL A 149 -9.70 -15.67 -27.64
CA VAL A 149 -8.72 -14.64 -27.26
C VAL A 149 -8.38 -14.78 -25.77
N THR A 150 -7.12 -15.07 -25.48
CA THR A 150 -6.58 -15.08 -24.11
C THR A 150 -5.68 -13.88 -23.81
N ASN A 151 -5.28 -13.12 -24.83
CA ASN A 151 -4.36 -11.99 -24.74
C ASN A 151 -4.90 -10.77 -25.51
N MET A 152 -5.07 -9.65 -24.79
CA MET A 152 -5.49 -8.34 -25.30
C MET A 152 -4.46 -7.24 -24.98
N ALA A 153 -3.24 -7.63 -24.62
CA ALA A 153 -2.20 -6.70 -24.22
C ALA A 153 -1.95 -5.67 -25.33
N TYR A 154 -1.86 -4.39 -24.97
CA TYR A 154 -1.58 -3.28 -25.89
C TYR A 154 -2.61 -3.06 -27.03
N MET A 155 -3.80 -3.67 -27.01
CA MET A 155 -4.80 -3.59 -28.10
C MET A 155 -5.24 -2.16 -28.50
N PHE A 156 -5.17 -1.19 -27.61
CA PHE A 156 -5.44 0.21 -27.95
C PHE A 156 -4.37 1.12 -27.35
N ASN A 157 -3.18 0.59 -27.10
CA ASN A 157 -2.12 1.39 -26.51
C ASN A 157 -1.77 2.56 -27.44
N ALA A 158 -1.66 3.77 -26.89
CA ALA A 158 -1.42 5.02 -27.61
C ALA A 158 -2.51 5.39 -28.67
N CYS A 159 -3.75 4.94 -28.52
CA CYS A 159 -4.87 5.46 -29.30
C CYS A 159 -5.36 6.83 -28.77
N GLU A 160 -4.59 7.88 -29.04
CA GLU A 160 -4.79 9.22 -28.45
C GLU A 160 -6.12 9.93 -28.83
N SER A 161 -6.77 9.54 -29.93
CA SER A 161 -8.08 10.08 -30.34
C SER A 161 -9.27 9.24 -29.88
N LEU A 162 -9.03 8.11 -29.21
CA LEU A 162 -10.08 7.17 -28.82
C LEU A 162 -10.86 7.69 -27.61
N THR A 163 -12.07 8.20 -27.85
CA THR A 163 -12.93 8.81 -26.82
C THR A 163 -13.88 7.80 -26.17
N THR A 164 -14.37 6.83 -26.93
CA THR A 164 -15.34 5.81 -26.53
C THR A 164 -15.26 4.57 -27.41
N ILE A 165 -15.81 3.46 -26.94
CA ILE A 165 -15.94 2.20 -27.69
C ILE A 165 -17.39 1.73 -27.59
N PRO A 166 -18.18 1.80 -28.68
CA PRO A 166 -19.56 1.35 -28.70
C PRO A 166 -19.69 -0.13 -28.31
N ASN A 167 -20.70 -0.46 -27.49
CA ASN A 167 -21.04 -1.82 -27.04
C ASN A 167 -19.91 -2.63 -26.41
N ILE A 168 -18.86 -1.99 -25.91
CA ILE A 168 -17.75 -2.69 -25.28
C ILE A 168 -18.17 -3.57 -24.10
N GLY A 169 -19.20 -3.19 -23.35
CA GLY A 169 -19.77 -4.03 -22.29
C GLY A 169 -20.35 -5.38 -22.76
N ASN A 170 -20.57 -5.56 -24.07
CA ASN A 170 -21.05 -6.81 -24.66
C ASN A 170 -19.90 -7.72 -25.16
N TRP A 171 -18.65 -7.30 -25.02
CA TRP A 171 -17.49 -8.10 -25.40
C TRP A 171 -17.33 -9.28 -24.44
N ASP A 172 -17.23 -10.49 -24.98
CA ASP A 172 -16.92 -11.68 -24.18
C ASP A 172 -15.43 -11.76 -23.89
N VAL A 173 -15.02 -11.23 -22.74
CA VAL A 173 -13.64 -11.27 -22.25
C VAL A 173 -13.38 -12.37 -21.23
N SER A 174 -14.31 -13.33 -21.08
CA SER A 174 -14.27 -14.33 -19.99
C SER A 174 -13.08 -15.29 -20.03
N HIS A 175 -12.42 -15.42 -21.18
CA HIS A 175 -11.23 -16.25 -21.38
C HIS A 175 -9.92 -15.45 -21.39
N VAL A 176 -9.99 -14.11 -21.32
CA VAL A 176 -8.82 -13.24 -21.38
C VAL A 176 -8.04 -13.35 -20.07
N THR A 177 -6.73 -13.53 -20.20
CA THR A 177 -5.79 -13.67 -19.09
C THR A 177 -4.83 -12.49 -18.97
N ASP A 178 -4.62 -11.72 -20.03
CA ASP A 178 -3.71 -10.58 -20.10
C ASP A 178 -4.40 -9.39 -20.80
N MET A 179 -4.53 -8.28 -20.07
CA MET A 179 -5.06 -7.00 -20.55
C MET A 179 -4.05 -5.86 -20.32
N SER A 180 -2.77 -6.20 -20.16
CA SER A 180 -1.74 -5.22 -19.86
C SER A 180 -1.66 -4.12 -20.93
N TYR A 181 -1.63 -2.86 -20.50
CA TYR A 181 -1.60 -1.68 -21.38
C TYR A 181 -2.72 -1.58 -22.42
N MET A 182 -3.83 -2.32 -22.29
CA MET A 182 -4.90 -2.37 -23.28
C MET A 182 -5.40 -0.97 -23.68
N PHE A 183 -5.55 -0.04 -22.74
CA PHE A 183 -5.93 1.37 -22.98
C PHE A 183 -4.84 2.36 -22.53
N GLY A 184 -3.60 1.90 -22.38
CA GLY A 184 -2.51 2.77 -21.97
C GLY A 184 -2.28 3.87 -23.01
N GLY A 185 -2.16 5.14 -22.64
CA GLY A 185 -1.98 6.25 -23.58
C GLY A 185 -3.26 6.71 -24.29
N CYS A 186 -4.42 6.13 -24.03
CA CYS A 186 -5.71 6.64 -24.50
C CYS A 186 -6.12 7.91 -23.73
N SER A 187 -5.40 9.00 -23.96
CA SER A 187 -5.42 10.22 -23.14
C SER A 187 -6.76 10.94 -23.06
N VAL A 188 -7.64 10.75 -24.06
CA VAL A 188 -8.99 11.35 -24.15
C VAL A 188 -10.14 10.37 -23.91
N LEU A 189 -9.83 9.15 -23.47
CA LEU A 189 -10.82 8.11 -23.18
C LEU A 189 -11.67 8.51 -21.98
N THR A 190 -12.95 8.76 -22.22
CA THR A 190 -13.86 9.36 -21.22
C THR A 190 -15.02 8.43 -20.85
N ASN A 191 -15.63 7.78 -21.85
CA ASN A 191 -16.86 7.03 -21.69
C ASN A 191 -16.70 5.63 -22.27
N ILE A 192 -16.78 4.61 -21.42
CA ILE A 192 -16.67 3.20 -21.80
C ILE A 192 -17.88 2.43 -21.24
N PRO A 193 -19.07 2.64 -21.81
CA PRO A 193 -20.30 2.21 -21.18
C PRO A 193 -20.37 0.69 -21.09
N GLY A 194 -20.58 0.20 -19.87
CA GLY A 194 -20.73 -1.22 -19.58
C GLY A 194 -19.43 -1.98 -19.33
N ILE A 195 -18.25 -1.33 -19.34
CA ILE A 195 -16.98 -2.00 -19.01
C ILE A 195 -16.99 -2.63 -17.60
N GLY A 196 -17.73 -2.04 -16.66
CA GLY A 196 -17.93 -2.60 -15.33
C GLY A 196 -18.63 -3.96 -15.29
N ASN A 197 -19.30 -4.37 -16.39
CA ASN A 197 -19.98 -5.66 -16.52
C ASN A 197 -19.09 -6.78 -17.07
N TRP A 198 -17.84 -6.48 -17.43
CA TRP A 198 -16.91 -7.49 -17.94
C TRP A 198 -16.65 -8.60 -16.93
N ASN A 199 -16.62 -9.83 -17.43
CA ASN A 199 -16.14 -10.98 -16.67
C ASN A 199 -14.61 -11.07 -16.76
N VAL A 200 -13.93 -10.34 -15.87
CA VAL A 200 -12.45 -10.37 -15.77
C VAL A 200 -11.91 -11.47 -14.85
N GLY A 201 -12.75 -12.44 -14.46
CA GLY A 201 -12.37 -13.46 -13.47
C GLY A 201 -11.22 -14.38 -13.88
N SER A 202 -10.86 -14.41 -15.17
CA SER A 202 -9.71 -15.15 -15.72
C SER A 202 -8.43 -14.32 -15.83
N VAL A 203 -8.52 -13.00 -15.65
CA VAL A 203 -7.41 -12.07 -15.87
C VAL A 203 -6.36 -12.21 -14.77
N LYS A 204 -5.09 -12.26 -15.19
CA LYS A 204 -3.91 -12.33 -14.33
C LYS A 204 -3.08 -11.04 -14.38
N ASP A 205 -3.06 -10.35 -15.52
CA ASP A 205 -2.30 -9.12 -15.71
C ASP A 205 -3.21 -7.96 -16.14
N LEU A 206 -3.28 -6.93 -15.29
CA LEU A 206 -3.94 -5.63 -15.53
C LEU A 206 -2.93 -4.48 -15.59
N GLY A 207 -1.63 -4.79 -15.67
CA GLY A 207 -0.55 -3.82 -15.58
C GLY A 207 -0.67 -2.75 -16.67
N GLY A 208 -0.65 -1.48 -16.29
CA GLY A 208 -0.73 -0.37 -17.22
C GLY A 208 -2.06 -0.23 -17.99
N MET A 209 -3.10 -1.01 -17.66
CA MET A 209 -4.33 -1.09 -18.46
C MET A 209 -4.93 0.28 -18.81
N PHE A 210 -4.90 1.23 -17.87
CA PHE A 210 -5.38 2.61 -18.05
C PHE A 210 -4.27 3.65 -17.78
N ALA A 211 -3.00 3.27 -17.93
CA ALA A 211 -1.90 4.23 -17.78
C ALA A 211 -2.08 5.41 -18.75
N VAL A 212 -1.94 6.64 -18.29
CA VAL A 212 -2.05 7.88 -19.07
C VAL A 212 -3.46 8.09 -19.67
N ALA A 213 -4.47 7.33 -19.26
CA ALA A 213 -5.87 7.58 -19.59
C ALA A 213 -6.44 8.69 -18.70
N TYR A 214 -5.98 9.93 -18.90
CA TYR A 214 -6.21 11.07 -18.00
C TYR A 214 -7.68 11.27 -17.60
N LEU A 215 -8.61 11.04 -18.53
CA LEU A 215 -10.04 11.30 -18.34
C LEU A 215 -10.85 10.06 -17.92
N PHE A 216 -10.20 8.89 -17.80
CA PHE A 216 -10.89 7.64 -17.47
C PHE A 216 -11.39 7.65 -16.02
N ASN A 217 -12.69 7.39 -15.83
CA ASN A 217 -13.31 7.33 -14.51
C ASN A 217 -14.57 6.44 -14.49
N GLU A 218 -14.60 5.35 -15.26
CA GLU A 218 -15.75 4.44 -15.33
C GLU A 218 -15.79 3.45 -14.17
N ASP A 219 -16.99 3.15 -13.65
CA ASP A 219 -17.16 2.24 -12.50
C ASP A 219 -16.79 0.79 -12.86
N ILE A 220 -15.67 0.34 -12.31
CA ILE A 220 -15.13 -1.03 -12.39
C ILE A 220 -15.20 -1.78 -11.05
N SER A 221 -15.95 -1.25 -10.08
CA SER A 221 -16.04 -1.80 -8.73
C SER A 221 -16.70 -3.20 -8.68
N GLY A 222 -17.38 -3.61 -9.76
CA GLY A 222 -17.99 -4.93 -9.93
C GLY A 222 -17.03 -6.04 -10.35
N TRP A 223 -15.82 -5.72 -10.82
CA TRP A 223 -14.88 -6.70 -11.34
C TRP A 223 -14.47 -7.77 -10.32
N ASP A 224 -14.22 -8.99 -10.81
CA ASP A 224 -13.63 -10.08 -10.03
C ASP A 224 -12.13 -10.17 -10.31
N VAL A 225 -11.33 -9.50 -9.48
CA VAL A 225 -9.86 -9.48 -9.59
C VAL A 225 -9.19 -10.66 -8.87
N GLY A 226 -9.95 -11.71 -8.50
CA GLY A 226 -9.49 -12.85 -7.69
C GLY A 226 -8.30 -13.64 -8.25
N LEU A 227 -8.05 -13.54 -9.57
CA LEU A 227 -6.91 -14.18 -10.24
C LEU A 227 -5.78 -13.21 -10.62
N VAL A 228 -5.96 -11.90 -10.40
CA VAL A 228 -4.98 -10.89 -10.80
C VAL A 228 -3.74 -10.98 -9.93
N GLU A 229 -2.58 -11.06 -10.59
CA GLU A 229 -1.25 -11.14 -9.99
C GLU A 229 -0.48 -9.82 -10.18
N ASN A 230 -0.73 -9.10 -11.28
CA ASN A 230 -0.07 -7.84 -11.61
C ASN A 230 -1.05 -6.68 -11.81
N MET A 231 -0.87 -5.59 -11.05
CA MET A 231 -1.60 -4.32 -11.18
C MET A 231 -0.65 -3.12 -11.31
N SER A 232 0.63 -3.34 -11.64
CA SER A 232 1.60 -2.24 -11.76
C SER A 232 1.14 -1.23 -12.80
N HIS A 233 1.35 0.07 -12.57
CA HIS A 233 0.99 1.16 -13.48
C HIS A 233 -0.50 1.23 -13.90
N MET A 234 -1.41 0.43 -13.34
CA MET A 234 -2.78 0.26 -13.88
C MET A 234 -3.53 1.59 -14.09
N PHE A 235 -3.35 2.55 -13.18
CA PHE A 235 -3.92 3.89 -13.21
C PHE A 235 -2.84 4.98 -13.16
N GLU A 236 -1.61 4.68 -13.59
CA GLU A 236 -0.54 5.66 -13.64
C GLU A 236 -0.97 6.85 -14.52
N PHE A 237 -0.89 8.07 -14.01
CA PHE A 237 -1.38 9.31 -14.61
C PHE A 237 -2.86 9.29 -15.06
N ALA A 238 -3.69 8.36 -14.60
CA ALA A 238 -5.15 8.42 -14.80
C ALA A 238 -5.77 9.47 -13.86
N SER A 239 -5.50 10.73 -14.13
CA SER A 239 -5.71 11.85 -13.20
C SER A 239 -7.16 12.09 -12.79
N GLY A 240 -8.13 11.69 -13.62
CA GLY A 240 -9.57 11.73 -13.34
C GLY A 240 -10.13 10.53 -12.58
N PHE A 241 -9.35 9.46 -12.39
CA PHE A 241 -9.86 8.21 -11.82
C PHE A 241 -10.09 8.30 -10.31
N ASN A 242 -11.31 8.00 -9.86
CA ASN A 242 -11.69 8.01 -8.44
C ASN A 242 -12.88 7.06 -8.13
N GLN A 243 -12.92 5.89 -8.77
CA GLN A 243 -14.03 4.94 -8.61
C GLN A 243 -13.85 4.00 -7.40
N PRO A 244 -14.93 3.50 -6.77
CA PRO A 244 -14.89 2.83 -5.48
C PRO A 244 -14.37 1.38 -5.54
N ILE A 245 -13.10 1.22 -5.91
CA ILE A 245 -12.41 -0.07 -6.04
C ILE A 245 -12.07 -0.72 -4.68
N GLY A 246 -12.37 -0.07 -3.56
CA GLY A 246 -12.44 -0.72 -2.24
C GLY A 246 -13.39 -1.93 -2.23
N LYS A 247 -14.41 -1.96 -3.12
CA LYS A 247 -15.32 -3.10 -3.29
C LYS A 247 -14.64 -4.38 -3.82
N TRP A 248 -13.39 -4.32 -4.25
CA TRP A 248 -12.59 -5.51 -4.55
C TRP A 248 -12.12 -6.26 -3.30
N LYS A 249 -12.57 -5.87 -2.10
CA LYS A 249 -12.42 -6.65 -0.86
C LYS A 249 -12.57 -8.15 -1.10
N GLY A 250 -11.60 -8.91 -0.59
CA GLY A 250 -11.61 -10.38 -0.67
C GLY A 250 -11.21 -10.94 -2.03
N LYS A 251 -10.85 -10.09 -2.99
CA LYS A 251 -10.42 -10.48 -4.35
C LYS A 251 -8.97 -10.10 -4.67
N THR A 252 -8.27 -9.33 -3.83
CA THR A 252 -6.89 -8.90 -4.11
C THR A 252 -5.81 -9.86 -3.60
N GLY A 253 -6.18 -10.99 -3.00
CA GLY A 253 -5.23 -11.90 -2.30
C GLY A 253 -4.22 -12.63 -3.19
N LYS A 254 -4.23 -12.41 -4.52
CA LYS A 254 -3.22 -12.91 -5.45
C LYS A 254 -2.28 -11.84 -5.99
N VAL A 255 -2.57 -10.56 -5.75
CA VAL A 255 -1.77 -9.45 -6.24
C VAL A 255 -0.36 -9.51 -5.64
N GLN A 256 0.65 -9.43 -6.50
CA GLN A 256 2.07 -9.48 -6.15
C GLN A 256 2.79 -8.18 -6.49
N ASN A 257 2.32 -7.45 -7.50
CA ASN A 257 2.93 -6.21 -7.96
C ASN A 257 1.92 -5.06 -8.02
N THR A 258 2.21 -3.98 -7.30
CA THR A 258 1.43 -2.72 -7.29
C THR A 258 2.31 -1.49 -7.56
N TRP A 259 3.49 -1.68 -8.15
CA TRP A 259 4.42 -0.59 -8.50
C TRP A 259 3.68 0.47 -9.31
N ALA A 260 3.71 1.72 -8.85
CA ALA A 260 3.19 2.90 -9.54
C ALA A 260 1.68 2.84 -9.90
N MET A 261 0.91 1.94 -9.28
CA MET A 261 -0.49 1.68 -9.66
C MET A 261 -1.35 2.95 -9.72
N PHE A 262 -1.15 3.91 -8.80
CA PHE A 262 -1.86 5.19 -8.74
C PHE A 262 -0.90 6.39 -8.84
N SER A 263 0.30 6.20 -9.37
CA SER A 263 1.25 7.30 -9.58
C SER A 263 0.59 8.38 -10.45
N GLY A 264 0.55 9.64 -10.04
CA GLY A 264 -0.08 10.75 -10.76
C GLY A 264 -1.61 10.68 -10.89
N ALA A 265 -2.30 9.74 -10.22
CA ALA A 265 -3.75 9.64 -10.20
C ALA A 265 -4.34 10.73 -9.27
N ALA A 266 -4.27 11.99 -9.73
CA ALA A 266 -4.45 13.18 -8.89
C ALA A 266 -5.78 13.25 -8.13
N ALA A 267 -6.88 12.75 -8.70
CA ALA A 267 -8.21 12.76 -8.07
C ALA A 267 -8.47 11.53 -7.17
N PHE A 268 -7.60 10.52 -7.18
CA PHE A 268 -7.86 9.25 -6.52
C PHE A 268 -7.82 9.38 -4.98
N ASN A 269 -8.94 9.06 -4.32
CA ASN A 269 -9.07 9.14 -2.87
C ASN A 269 -10.12 8.14 -2.34
N GLN A 270 -9.87 6.85 -2.53
CA GLN A 270 -10.78 5.78 -2.14
C GLN A 270 -10.26 5.00 -0.94
N ASP A 271 -11.19 4.46 -0.14
CA ASP A 271 -10.87 3.53 0.95
C ASP A 271 -10.44 2.18 0.37
N LEU A 272 -9.23 1.74 0.72
CA LEU A 272 -8.62 0.47 0.29
C LEU A 272 -8.31 -0.44 1.48
N ASN A 273 -8.84 -0.15 2.66
CA ASN A 273 -8.45 -0.78 3.92
C ASN A 273 -8.68 -2.29 3.95
N GLU A 274 -9.57 -2.79 3.10
CA GLU A 274 -9.94 -4.21 3.05
C GLU A 274 -9.27 -4.99 1.91
N TRP A 275 -8.29 -4.38 1.25
CA TRP A 275 -7.40 -5.07 0.31
C TRP A 275 -6.39 -5.95 1.07
N ASP A 276 -6.21 -7.17 0.56
CA ASP A 276 -5.14 -8.08 0.98
C ASP A 276 -3.85 -7.75 0.23
N MET A 277 -2.84 -7.27 0.97
CA MET A 277 -1.51 -6.92 0.47
C MET A 277 -0.42 -7.94 0.89
N SER A 278 -0.81 -9.07 1.48
CA SER A 278 0.09 -10.04 2.13
C SER A 278 1.05 -10.79 1.20
N ARG A 279 0.92 -10.59 -0.12
CA ARG A 279 1.79 -11.17 -1.16
C ARG A 279 2.62 -10.14 -1.91
N VAL A 280 2.38 -8.85 -1.68
CA VAL A 280 3.11 -7.79 -2.36
C VAL A 280 4.50 -7.64 -1.75
N THR A 281 5.52 -7.57 -2.62
CA THR A 281 6.92 -7.35 -2.23
C THR A 281 7.43 -5.97 -2.65
N ASP A 282 6.79 -5.34 -3.63
CA ASP A 282 7.19 -4.06 -4.21
C ASP A 282 5.98 -3.09 -4.23
N MET A 283 6.12 -1.97 -3.52
CA MET A 283 5.15 -0.88 -3.43
C MET A 283 5.76 0.45 -3.88
N GLN A 284 6.86 0.43 -4.65
CA GLN A 284 7.50 1.65 -5.12
C GLN A 284 6.50 2.53 -5.85
N GLN A 285 6.54 3.84 -5.62
CA GLN A 285 5.76 4.85 -6.33
C GLN A 285 4.21 4.66 -6.34
N MET A 286 3.65 3.75 -5.52
CA MET A 286 2.24 3.35 -5.65
C MET A 286 1.26 4.53 -5.63
N PHE A 287 1.54 5.58 -4.83
CA PHE A 287 0.77 6.82 -4.73
C PHE A 287 1.63 8.06 -4.99
N LEU A 288 2.73 7.94 -5.75
CA LEU A 288 3.56 9.07 -6.16
C LEU A 288 2.68 10.14 -6.81
N GLU A 289 2.73 11.38 -6.34
CA GLU A 289 1.94 12.52 -6.86
C GLU A 289 0.40 12.31 -6.91
N ALA A 290 -0.14 11.33 -6.18
CA ALA A 290 -1.59 11.16 -5.98
C ALA A 290 -2.10 12.23 -5.00
N THR A 291 -2.14 13.49 -5.44
CA THR A 291 -2.25 14.67 -4.57
C THR A 291 -3.49 14.70 -3.67
N ALA A 292 -4.62 14.12 -4.09
CA ALA A 292 -5.84 14.03 -3.29
C ALA A 292 -5.91 12.79 -2.37
N PHE A 293 -4.97 11.85 -2.50
CA PHE A 293 -5.07 10.57 -1.80
C PHE A 293 -4.92 10.74 -0.28
N ASN A 294 -5.96 10.35 0.45
CA ASN A 294 -5.98 10.18 1.90
C ASN A 294 -6.92 9.03 2.30
N GLY A 295 -7.01 8.01 1.42
CA GLY A 295 -7.83 6.82 1.64
C GLY A 295 -7.30 5.97 2.80
N THR A 296 -8.17 5.21 3.45
CA THR A 296 -7.76 4.36 4.58
C THR A 296 -7.02 3.12 4.07
N ILE A 297 -5.85 2.84 4.66
CA ILE A 297 -4.95 1.72 4.34
C ILE A 297 -4.33 1.08 5.61
N SER A 298 -4.92 1.32 6.77
CA SER A 298 -4.35 0.97 8.08
C SER A 298 -4.19 -0.54 8.30
N ASN A 299 -5.05 -1.36 7.67
CA ASN A 299 -5.09 -2.82 7.86
C ASN A 299 -4.22 -3.59 6.85
N TRP A 300 -3.48 -2.91 5.98
CA TRP A 300 -2.63 -3.58 5.01
C TRP A 300 -1.55 -4.40 5.70
N ASN A 301 -1.44 -5.67 5.32
CA ASN A 301 -0.32 -6.51 5.72
C ASN A 301 0.87 -6.26 4.78
N VAL A 302 1.81 -5.41 5.22
CA VAL A 302 3.03 -5.06 4.47
C VAL A 302 4.26 -5.87 4.90
N SER A 303 4.10 -6.97 5.65
CA SER A 303 5.23 -7.68 6.28
C SER A 303 6.23 -8.32 5.31
N LYS A 304 5.85 -8.45 4.03
CA LYS A 304 6.70 -8.99 2.96
C LYS A 304 7.24 -7.92 2.00
N VAL A 305 6.82 -6.66 2.17
CA VAL A 305 7.27 -5.58 1.30
C VAL A 305 8.74 -5.30 1.57
N GLU A 306 9.52 -5.27 0.50
CA GLU A 306 10.96 -4.99 0.52
C GLU A 306 11.24 -3.56 0.02
N TYR A 307 10.46 -3.05 -0.93
CA TYR A 307 10.67 -1.74 -1.57
C TYR A 307 9.45 -0.81 -1.42
N MET A 308 9.67 0.38 -0.84
CA MET A 308 8.65 1.43 -0.62
C MET A 308 9.12 2.82 -1.10
N SER A 309 10.19 2.90 -1.88
CA SER A 309 10.71 4.20 -2.34
C SER A 309 9.64 5.00 -3.08
N LEU A 310 9.58 6.30 -2.85
CA LEU A 310 8.65 7.24 -3.49
C LEU A 310 7.15 6.93 -3.29
N MET A 311 6.78 5.98 -2.43
CA MET A 311 5.40 5.47 -2.34
C MET A 311 4.34 6.57 -2.14
N PHE A 312 4.62 7.59 -1.33
CA PHE A 312 3.76 8.75 -1.07
C PHE A 312 4.45 10.08 -1.41
N ALA A 313 5.52 10.07 -2.21
CA ALA A 313 6.16 11.31 -2.62
C ALA A 313 5.15 12.20 -3.36
N GLY A 314 5.04 13.47 -2.99
CA GLY A 314 4.08 14.41 -3.60
C GLY A 314 2.60 14.11 -3.31
N ALA A 315 2.26 13.10 -2.52
CA ALA A 315 0.89 12.81 -2.09
C ALA A 315 0.44 13.86 -1.04
N ALA A 316 0.17 15.08 -1.51
CA ALA A 316 0.06 16.28 -0.69
C ALA A 316 -0.97 16.19 0.46
N SER A 317 -2.07 15.45 0.25
CA SER A 317 -3.15 15.30 1.23
C SER A 317 -2.98 14.10 2.17
N PHE A 318 -1.99 13.23 1.95
CA PHE A 318 -1.88 11.98 2.68
C PHE A 318 -1.47 12.20 4.14
N ASN A 319 -2.30 11.74 5.07
CA ASN A 319 -2.03 11.69 6.51
C ASN A 319 -2.72 10.49 7.18
N GLY A 320 -2.86 9.38 6.44
CA GLY A 320 -3.51 8.17 6.94
C GLY A 320 -2.72 7.49 8.05
N ASP A 321 -3.41 6.82 8.98
CA ASP A 321 -2.76 6.03 10.02
C ASP A 321 -2.11 4.77 9.44
N ILE A 322 -0.79 4.71 9.54
CA ILE A 322 0.08 3.60 9.13
C ILE A 322 0.98 3.13 10.29
N SER A 323 0.65 3.52 11.53
CA SER A 323 1.43 3.17 12.73
C SER A 323 1.52 1.66 12.95
N GLY A 324 0.49 0.91 12.56
CA GLY A 324 0.41 -0.56 12.69
C GLY A 324 1.15 -1.36 11.61
N TRP A 325 1.76 -0.72 10.62
CA TRP A 325 2.44 -1.42 9.53
C TRP A 325 3.71 -2.15 9.99
N GLY A 326 3.82 -3.43 9.63
CA GLY A 326 4.99 -4.26 9.91
C GLY A 326 6.09 -4.08 8.87
N VAL A 327 6.88 -3.01 8.97
CA VAL A 327 7.91 -2.65 7.96
C VAL A 327 9.27 -3.35 8.11
N GLY A 328 9.38 -4.35 9.00
CA GLY A 328 10.66 -5.01 9.34
C GLY A 328 11.34 -5.83 8.23
N SER A 329 10.74 -5.91 7.03
CA SER A 329 11.33 -6.51 5.82
C SER A 329 11.81 -5.47 4.81
N VAL A 330 11.43 -4.20 4.98
CA VAL A 330 11.71 -3.13 4.02
C VAL A 330 13.20 -2.79 4.02
N VAL A 331 13.77 -2.66 2.83
CA VAL A 331 15.17 -2.30 2.60
C VAL A 331 15.33 -0.91 1.97
N ASP A 332 14.33 -0.38 1.28
CA ASP A 332 14.36 0.95 0.65
C ASP A 332 13.10 1.77 0.93
N MET A 333 13.29 2.93 1.58
CA MET A 333 12.28 3.95 1.85
C MET A 333 12.70 5.34 1.31
N SER A 334 13.62 5.38 0.34
CA SER A 334 14.06 6.65 -0.26
C SER A 334 12.87 7.44 -0.80
N GLU A 335 12.84 8.72 -0.48
CA GLU A 335 11.81 9.68 -0.89
C GLU A 335 10.37 9.30 -0.52
N MET A 336 10.14 8.31 0.35
CA MET A 336 8.79 7.74 0.59
C MET A 336 7.71 8.79 0.91
N PHE A 337 8.04 9.85 1.65
CA PHE A 337 7.14 10.97 2.01
C PHE A 337 7.66 12.33 1.50
N SER A 338 8.56 12.34 0.51
CA SER A 338 9.12 13.58 -0.05
C SER A 338 8.00 14.47 -0.60
N GLY A 339 7.83 15.69 -0.08
CA GLY A 339 6.76 16.61 -0.49
C GLY A 339 5.34 16.19 -0.08
N ALA A 340 5.17 15.17 0.78
CA ALA A 340 3.88 14.84 1.40
C ALA A 340 3.54 15.86 2.49
N ILE A 341 3.11 17.06 2.08
CA ILE A 341 3.05 18.25 2.96
C ILE A 341 2.15 18.10 4.18
N ALA A 342 1.10 17.27 4.12
CA ALA A 342 0.18 17.04 5.24
C ALA A 342 0.57 15.85 6.15
N PHE A 343 1.56 15.06 5.77
CA PHE A 343 1.89 13.81 6.46
C PHE A 343 2.48 14.07 7.85
N ASN A 344 1.85 13.53 8.88
CA ASN A 344 2.28 13.62 10.28
C ASN A 344 1.84 12.39 11.12
N ALA A 345 1.63 11.23 10.49
CA ALA A 345 1.24 10.01 11.20
C ALA A 345 2.38 9.49 12.09
N ASN A 346 2.04 8.99 13.29
CA ASN A 346 3.04 8.48 14.24
C ASN A 346 3.65 7.15 13.76
N ILE A 347 4.87 7.22 13.25
CA ILE A 347 5.68 6.09 12.76
C ILE A 347 6.91 5.82 13.63
N GLY A 348 6.98 6.42 14.83
CA GLY A 348 8.12 6.25 15.75
C GLY A 348 8.34 4.81 16.19
N GLY A 349 7.29 3.98 16.18
CA GLY A 349 7.32 2.56 16.57
C GLY A 349 7.74 1.58 15.46
N TRP A 350 8.04 2.04 14.24
CA TRP A 350 8.44 1.17 13.15
C TRP A 350 9.81 0.52 13.37
N ASP A 351 9.93 -0.78 13.05
CA ASP A 351 11.22 -1.47 13.00
C ASP A 351 11.90 -1.23 11.65
N VAL A 352 12.73 -0.19 11.59
CA VAL A 352 13.51 0.18 10.40
C VAL A 352 14.92 -0.44 10.37
N SER A 353 15.19 -1.46 11.19
CA SER A 353 16.54 -2.02 11.37
C SER A 353 17.16 -2.64 10.12
N LYS A 354 16.36 -2.97 9.11
CA LYS A 354 16.79 -3.47 7.79
C LYS A 354 16.79 -2.42 6.68
N VAL A 355 16.26 -1.23 6.92
CA VAL A 355 16.18 -0.18 5.89
C VAL A 355 17.59 0.33 5.60
N ALA A 356 18.03 0.11 4.38
CA ALA A 356 19.36 0.46 3.90
C ALA A 356 19.39 1.84 3.23
N ASN A 357 18.23 2.38 2.83
CA ASN A 357 18.11 3.68 2.18
C ASN A 357 16.88 4.47 2.68
N THR A 358 17.10 5.65 3.23
CA THR A 358 16.12 6.65 3.66
C THR A 358 16.42 8.03 3.06
N SER A 359 17.21 8.10 1.97
CA SER A 359 17.55 9.37 1.33
C SER A 359 16.28 10.14 0.98
N TYR A 360 16.21 11.41 1.38
CA TYR A 360 15.11 12.35 1.11
C TYR A 360 13.72 11.88 1.60
N MET A 361 13.66 10.91 2.52
CA MET A 361 12.40 10.28 2.96
C MET A 361 11.34 11.29 3.42
N PHE A 362 11.71 12.33 4.17
CA PHE A 362 10.81 13.39 4.65
C PHE A 362 11.14 14.76 4.06
N TYR A 363 11.86 14.80 2.93
CA TYR A 363 12.25 16.06 2.30
C TYR A 363 11.01 16.90 2.00
N LYS A 364 10.93 18.12 2.53
CA LYS A 364 9.75 19.01 2.38
C LYS A 364 8.41 18.42 2.88
N ALA A 365 8.42 17.40 3.74
CA ALA A 365 7.22 16.95 4.46
C ALA A 365 6.88 17.95 5.57
N ALA A 366 6.25 19.06 5.19
CA ALA A 366 6.16 20.27 6.02
C ALA A 366 5.40 20.10 7.35
N ALA A 367 4.44 19.17 7.43
CA ALA A 367 3.71 18.88 8.68
C ALA A 367 4.37 17.79 9.54
N PHE A 368 5.40 17.11 9.05
CA PHE A 368 5.95 15.92 9.72
C PHE A 368 6.72 16.30 10.98
N ASN A 369 6.13 16.05 12.15
CA ASN A 369 6.70 16.38 13.46
C ASN A 369 6.51 15.22 14.46
N GLN A 370 7.11 14.06 14.17
CA GLN A 370 7.01 12.85 15.00
C GLN A 370 8.36 12.45 15.58
N ASN A 371 8.34 11.79 16.73
CA ASN A 371 9.56 11.31 17.39
C ASN A 371 10.13 10.05 16.69
N LEU A 372 11.38 10.14 16.22
CA LEU A 372 12.10 9.05 15.53
C LEU A 372 13.21 8.40 16.39
N GLY A 373 13.32 8.76 17.67
CA GLY A 373 14.43 8.32 18.53
C GLY A 373 14.55 6.81 18.73
N GLU A 374 13.45 6.07 18.61
CA GLU A 374 13.43 4.61 18.77
C GLU A 374 13.86 3.86 17.49
N TRP A 375 14.03 4.56 16.37
CA TRP A 375 14.48 3.95 15.12
C TRP A 375 15.91 3.43 15.23
N LYS A 376 16.11 2.19 14.78
CA LYS A 376 17.42 1.54 14.70
C LYS A 376 17.92 1.61 13.26
N LEU A 377 18.97 2.39 12.99
CA LEU A 377 19.42 2.67 11.62
C LEU A 377 20.54 1.75 11.12
N ASN A 378 20.60 0.52 11.65
CA ASN A 378 21.79 -0.35 11.58
C ASN A 378 22.19 -0.77 10.15
N ALA A 379 21.23 -0.77 9.22
CA ALA A 379 21.45 -1.17 7.83
C ALA A 379 21.88 0.00 6.92
N LEU A 380 21.80 1.25 7.38
CA LEU A 380 22.24 2.41 6.60
C LEU A 380 23.74 2.32 6.33
N LYS A 381 24.11 2.38 5.05
CA LYS A 381 25.51 2.37 4.59
C LYS A 381 25.80 3.60 3.76
N VAL A 382 27.03 4.10 3.84
CA VAL A 382 27.54 5.03 2.85
C VAL A 382 28.21 4.25 1.74
N SER A 383 27.77 4.48 0.51
CA SER A 383 28.47 4.03 -0.68
C SER A 383 29.36 5.17 -1.19
N ILE A 384 30.35 4.84 -2.05
CA ILE A 384 31.21 5.84 -2.70
C ILE A 384 30.43 6.80 -3.62
N PHE A 385 29.18 6.46 -4.00
CA PHE A 385 28.38 7.22 -4.97
C PHE A 385 27.07 7.80 -4.39
N SER A 386 26.67 7.42 -3.17
CA SER A 386 25.42 7.89 -2.56
C SER A 386 25.43 7.71 -1.04
N SER A 387 24.70 8.57 -0.33
CA SER A 387 24.47 8.42 1.11
C SER A 387 23.03 8.03 1.42
N SER A 388 22.86 7.01 2.25
CA SER A 388 21.58 6.39 2.57
C SER A 388 20.65 7.24 3.45
N ALA A 389 21.07 8.41 3.92
CA ALA A 389 20.23 9.37 4.66
C ALA A 389 20.42 10.81 4.16
N GLU A 390 20.88 10.98 2.93
CA GLU A 390 21.02 12.30 2.30
C GLU A 390 19.69 13.03 2.31
N GLY A 391 19.65 14.28 2.77
CA GLY A 391 18.43 15.08 2.76
C GLY A 391 17.23 14.48 3.53
N MET A 392 17.43 13.41 4.30
CA MET A 392 16.34 12.62 4.90
C MET A 392 15.33 13.47 5.67
N LEU A 393 15.81 14.47 6.40
CA LEU A 393 15.00 15.35 7.25
C LEU A 393 14.96 16.80 6.75
N SER A 394 15.69 17.12 5.68
CA SER A 394 15.84 18.49 5.21
C SER A 394 14.48 19.09 4.83
N TYR A 395 14.18 20.26 5.40
CA TYR A 395 12.93 21.01 5.23
C TYR A 395 11.66 20.24 5.68
N SER A 396 11.81 19.23 6.54
CA SER A 396 10.66 18.60 7.22
C SER A 396 10.08 19.50 8.32
N GLY A 397 8.89 19.15 8.81
CA GLY A 397 8.21 19.85 9.93
C GLY A 397 8.76 19.54 11.33
N LEU A 398 9.88 18.82 11.45
CA LEU A 398 10.41 18.39 12.74
C LEU A 398 10.77 19.62 13.59
N ASP A 399 10.06 19.78 14.70
CA ASP A 399 10.42 20.80 15.66
C ASP A 399 11.72 20.43 16.38
N CYS A 400 12.25 21.40 17.12
CA CYS A 400 13.53 21.23 17.77
C CYS A 400 13.50 20.18 18.89
N SER A 401 12.33 19.90 19.48
CA SER A 401 12.15 18.87 20.50
C SER A 401 12.20 17.47 19.89
N ASN A 402 11.42 17.21 18.84
CA ASN A 402 11.39 15.90 18.19
C ASN A 402 12.68 15.60 17.42
N TYR A 403 13.29 16.60 16.79
CA TYR A 403 14.61 16.42 16.17
C TYR A 403 15.68 16.07 17.22
N SER A 404 15.69 16.75 18.36
CA SER A 404 16.62 16.45 19.44
C SER A 404 16.38 15.06 20.05
N LYS A 405 15.13 14.63 20.22
CA LYS A 405 14.80 13.26 20.67
C LYS A 405 15.32 12.20 19.68
N ALA A 406 15.19 12.46 18.37
CA ALA A 406 15.76 11.60 17.34
C ALA A 406 17.28 11.45 17.50
N LEU A 407 18.01 12.57 17.61
CA LEU A 407 19.45 12.57 17.85
C LEU A 407 19.83 11.80 19.13
N ILE A 408 19.13 12.03 20.23
CA ILE A 408 19.36 11.35 21.52
C ILE A 408 19.17 9.84 21.38
N GLY A 409 18.08 9.41 20.76
CA GLY A 409 17.78 8.00 20.55
C GLY A 409 18.83 7.31 19.69
N TRP A 410 19.22 7.93 18.56
CA TRP A 410 20.24 7.40 17.68
C TRP A 410 21.62 7.33 18.35
N ALA A 411 21.99 8.32 19.15
CA ALA A 411 23.25 8.31 19.92
C ALA A 411 23.27 7.24 21.02
N LYS A 412 22.11 6.87 21.59
CA LYS A 412 22.03 5.76 22.57
C LYS A 412 22.15 4.40 21.91
N ASN A 413 21.58 4.25 20.72
CA ASN A 413 21.56 3.01 19.96
C ASN A 413 22.77 2.86 19.02
N SER A 414 23.77 3.74 19.12
CA SER A 414 24.91 3.81 18.21
C SER A 414 26.00 2.74 18.50
N ALA A 415 25.77 1.50 18.06
CA ALA A 415 26.80 0.45 18.03
C ALA A 415 27.89 0.73 16.97
N ASP A 416 29.00 -0.01 16.99
CA ASP A 416 30.14 0.17 16.05
C ASP A 416 29.77 0.08 14.55
N LEU A 417 28.62 -0.50 14.22
CA LEU A 417 28.09 -0.65 12.87
C LEU A 417 27.46 0.63 12.30
N LEU A 418 27.14 1.62 13.14
CA LEU A 418 26.49 2.89 12.78
C LEU A 418 27.53 4.01 12.54
N ARG A 419 28.46 3.81 11.60
CA ARG A 419 29.53 4.78 11.32
C ARG A 419 29.43 5.41 9.95
N ASN A 420 29.90 6.65 9.85
CA ASN A 420 30.04 7.44 8.62
C ASN A 420 28.73 7.81 7.92
N ILE A 421 27.60 7.82 8.60
CA ILE A 421 26.31 8.21 8.01
C ILE A 421 26.33 9.69 7.64
N LYS A 422 25.80 10.05 6.46
CA LYS A 422 25.54 11.45 6.09
C LYS A 422 24.06 11.72 6.24
N LEU A 423 23.70 12.63 7.13
CA LEU A 423 22.32 13.01 7.44
C LEU A 423 22.09 14.45 6.99
N GLY A 424 21.15 14.66 6.07
CA GLY A 424 20.66 16.00 5.73
C GLY A 424 19.51 16.42 6.65
N ALA A 425 19.67 17.58 7.29
CA ALA A 425 18.73 18.16 8.24
C ALA A 425 18.59 19.70 8.05
N ASP A 426 18.68 20.15 6.79
CA ASP A 426 18.57 21.57 6.43
C ASP A 426 17.27 22.18 6.94
N GLY A 427 17.37 23.35 7.59
CA GLY A 427 16.22 24.07 8.12
C GLY A 427 15.71 23.55 9.48
N LEU A 428 16.34 22.53 10.05
CA LEU A 428 16.02 22.06 11.40
C LEU A 428 16.90 22.71 12.46
N SER A 429 16.42 22.73 13.69
CA SER A 429 17.17 23.19 14.87
C SER A 429 17.17 22.11 15.95
N TYR A 430 18.26 21.92 16.67
CA TYR A 430 18.33 21.04 17.84
C TYR A 430 18.61 21.85 19.11
N GLY A 431 18.07 21.34 20.22
CA GLY A 431 18.15 21.97 21.53
C GLY A 431 19.37 21.55 22.36
N THR A 432 19.44 22.08 23.59
CA THR A 432 20.52 21.81 24.55
C THR A 432 20.72 20.32 24.82
N GLU A 433 19.64 19.55 24.90
CA GLU A 433 19.68 18.11 25.20
C GLU A 433 20.12 17.29 23.97
N GLY A 434 19.77 17.74 22.77
CA GLY A 434 20.21 17.14 21.50
C GLY A 434 21.70 17.40 21.22
N LYS A 435 22.28 18.47 21.77
CA LYS A 435 23.67 18.88 21.52
C LYS A 435 24.69 17.80 21.90
N ALA A 436 24.55 17.20 23.08
CA ALA A 436 25.45 16.14 23.53
C ALA A 436 25.35 14.89 22.64
N ALA A 437 24.13 14.52 22.25
CA ALA A 437 23.87 13.39 21.36
C ALA A 437 24.43 13.63 19.96
N ARG A 438 24.25 14.83 19.40
CA ARG A 438 24.84 15.23 18.13
C ARG A 438 26.37 15.13 18.15
N ILE A 439 27.01 15.55 19.25
CA ILE A 439 28.47 15.41 19.42
C ILE A 439 28.86 13.92 19.37
N VAL A 440 28.17 13.03 20.09
CA VAL A 440 28.43 11.58 20.01
C VAL A 440 28.33 11.08 18.57
N LEU A 441 27.25 11.42 17.86
CA LEU A 441 27.05 11.00 16.47
C LEU A 441 28.17 11.51 15.54
N THR A 442 28.54 12.78 15.64
CA THR A 442 29.56 13.37 14.74
C THR A 442 31.00 13.02 15.11
N ALA A 443 31.35 12.99 16.39
CA ALA A 443 32.73 12.83 16.85
C ALA A 443 33.09 11.36 17.10
N THR A 444 32.17 10.57 17.67
CA THR A 444 32.39 9.15 17.97
C THR A 444 31.97 8.28 16.79
N ASN A 445 30.77 8.49 16.24
CA ASN A 445 30.23 7.69 15.14
C ASN A 445 30.60 8.22 13.75
N LYS A 446 31.30 9.37 13.67
CA LYS A 446 31.76 9.99 12.42
C LYS A 446 30.62 10.32 11.46
N TRP A 447 29.43 10.61 11.97
CA TRP A 447 28.34 11.09 11.14
C TRP A 447 28.67 12.47 10.60
N THR A 448 28.24 12.74 9.36
CA THR A 448 28.21 14.08 8.79
C THR A 448 26.77 14.57 8.83
N ILE A 449 26.45 15.47 9.75
CA ILE A 449 25.12 16.09 9.86
C ILE A 449 25.22 17.51 9.29
N THR A 450 24.39 17.81 8.28
CA THR A 450 24.42 19.10 7.57
C THR A 450 23.09 19.84 7.65
N GLY A 451 23.16 21.17 7.72
CA GLY A 451 22.01 22.05 7.58
C GLY A 451 21.20 22.29 8.86
N ASP A 452 21.49 21.57 9.94
CA ASP A 452 20.89 21.78 11.26
C ASP A 452 21.60 22.88 12.06
N ASN A 453 20.85 23.55 12.95
CA ASN A 453 21.36 24.64 13.78
C ASN A 453 21.18 24.35 15.27
N TYR A 454 22.13 24.77 16.10
CA TYR A 454 21.93 24.76 17.55
C TYR A 454 21.06 25.94 17.95
N ASP A 455 19.98 25.67 18.68
CA ASP A 455 19.12 26.68 19.27
C ASP A 455 19.19 26.55 20.81
N GLU A 456 19.83 27.52 21.46
CA GLU A 456 19.97 27.57 22.92
C GLU A 456 18.63 27.89 23.63
N GLN A 457 17.71 28.55 22.93
CA GLN A 457 16.37 28.82 23.44
C GLN A 457 15.47 27.58 23.32
N CYS A 458 15.82 26.66 22.41
CA CYS A 458 15.30 25.31 22.41
C CYS A 458 15.93 24.51 23.58
N SER A 459 15.49 24.81 24.79
CA SER A 459 15.63 23.87 25.90
C SER A 459 14.39 22.98 25.86
N ILE A 460 14.59 21.74 25.45
CA ILE A 460 13.53 20.76 25.65
C ILE A 460 13.47 20.59 27.16
N THR A 461 12.32 20.80 27.79
CA THR A 461 12.18 20.31 29.16
C THR A 461 12.10 18.77 29.09
N VAL A 462 13.21 18.07 28.77
CA VAL A 462 13.28 16.60 28.82
C VAL A 462 13.39 16.20 30.27
N LEU A 463 12.27 16.27 30.98
CA LEU A 463 12.13 15.58 32.25
C LEU A 463 10.70 15.09 32.26
N PRO A 464 10.37 13.92 31.70
CA PRO A 464 9.03 13.44 31.94
C PRO A 464 8.92 13.27 33.49
N VAL A 465 9.99 12.78 34.15
CA VAL A 465 10.16 12.82 35.60
C VAL A 465 11.64 12.80 35.97
N ASN A 466 12.06 13.61 36.93
CA ASN A 466 13.34 13.47 37.60
C ASN A 466 13.13 12.71 38.90
N PHE A 467 13.57 11.46 39.00
CA PHE A 467 13.44 10.68 40.24
C PHE A 467 14.47 11.11 41.27
N GLY A 468 14.00 11.44 42.48
CA GLY A 468 14.80 11.57 43.68
C GLY A 468 15.05 10.22 44.34
N ALA A 469 14.97 10.19 45.67
CA ALA A 469 15.12 8.96 46.44
C ALA A 469 13.98 7.98 46.12
N VAL A 470 14.34 6.72 45.87
CA VAL A 470 13.40 5.61 45.70
C VAL A 470 13.82 4.48 46.64
N SER A 471 12.89 4.02 47.47
CA SER A 471 13.12 2.94 48.42
C SER A 471 11.94 1.97 48.42
N ALA A 472 12.23 0.72 48.71
CA ALA A 472 11.20 -0.28 48.92
C ALA A 472 11.62 -1.27 50.00
N ILE A 473 10.66 -1.63 50.83
CA ILE A 473 10.83 -2.55 51.96
C ILE A 473 9.75 -3.61 51.85
N PHE A 474 10.17 -4.87 51.88
CA PHE A 474 9.26 -6.00 51.98
C PHE A 474 9.24 -6.50 53.42
N LYS A 475 8.09 -6.46 54.10
CA LYS A 475 7.95 -6.92 55.47
C LYS A 475 6.53 -7.42 55.75
N ASN A 476 6.40 -8.52 56.49
CA ASN A 476 5.11 -9.10 56.90
C ASN A 476 4.13 -9.30 55.73
N ASN A 477 4.60 -9.88 54.62
CA ASN A 477 3.83 -10.10 53.39
C ASN A 477 3.26 -8.82 52.76
N ARG A 478 3.92 -7.68 52.98
CA ARG A 478 3.59 -6.41 52.34
C ARG A 478 4.83 -5.76 51.75
N LEU A 479 4.67 -5.28 50.53
CA LEU A 479 5.62 -4.41 49.87
C LEU A 479 5.24 -2.96 50.13
N TYR A 480 6.16 -2.20 50.70
CA TYR A 480 6.07 -0.75 50.85
C TYR A 480 7.04 -0.10 49.89
N ILE A 481 6.57 0.84 49.08
CA ILE A 481 7.37 1.57 48.10
C ILE A 481 7.20 3.05 48.40
N HIS A 482 8.30 3.77 48.49
CA HIS A 482 8.33 5.23 48.56
C HIS A 482 9.23 5.76 47.46
N TRP A 483 8.75 6.79 46.75
CA TRP A 483 9.59 7.51 45.80
C TRP A 483 9.32 9.01 45.84
N VAL A 484 10.37 9.76 45.52
CA VAL A 484 10.31 11.20 45.33
C VAL A 484 10.52 11.49 43.86
N THR A 485 9.75 12.42 43.32
CA THR A 485 10.07 13.09 42.06
C THR A 485 10.58 14.48 42.40
N LEU A 486 11.74 14.86 41.86
CA LEU A 486 12.32 16.19 41.99
C LEU A 486 11.64 17.17 41.02
N SER A 487 11.16 16.66 39.89
CA SER A 487 10.29 17.34 38.93
C SER A 487 9.51 16.34 38.07
N GLU A 488 8.40 16.78 37.48
CA GLU A 488 7.53 16.02 36.57
C GLU A 488 7.11 16.93 35.40
N THR A 489 7.10 16.40 34.17
CA THR A 489 6.61 17.06 32.96
C THR A 489 5.78 16.07 32.14
N ASN A 490 4.66 16.56 31.60
CA ASN A 490 3.64 15.74 30.92
C ASN A 490 3.20 14.48 31.67
N SER A 491 3.43 14.38 32.98
CA SER A 491 3.19 13.16 33.76
C SER A 491 1.70 12.93 33.94
N SER A 492 1.20 11.79 33.47
CA SER A 492 -0.19 11.37 33.73
C SER A 492 -0.23 10.45 34.95
N TYR A 493 0.56 9.39 34.93
CA TYR A 493 0.62 8.41 36.01
C TYR A 493 1.93 7.61 36.01
N PHE A 494 2.12 6.81 37.06
CA PHE A 494 3.21 5.86 37.22
C PHE A 494 2.66 4.44 37.30
N ASP A 495 3.16 3.56 36.44
CA ASP A 495 2.96 2.12 36.56
C ASP A 495 4.01 1.53 37.49
N ILE A 496 3.54 0.83 38.52
CA ILE A 496 4.39 0.08 39.45
C ILE A 496 4.47 -1.34 38.95
N GLU A 497 5.68 -1.79 38.60
CA GLU A 497 5.93 -3.13 38.07
C GLU A 497 6.93 -3.88 38.95
N VAL A 498 6.82 -5.21 39.01
CA VAL A 498 7.75 -6.06 39.75
C VAL A 498 8.33 -7.17 38.90
N SER A 499 9.53 -7.61 39.26
CA SER A 499 10.27 -8.64 38.55
C SER A 499 11.14 -9.45 39.52
N ARG A 500 11.30 -10.76 39.26
CA ARG A 500 12.23 -11.62 39.99
C ARG A 500 13.61 -11.71 39.33
N ASP A 501 13.65 -11.62 38.01
CA ASP A 501 14.87 -11.73 37.20
C ASP A 501 15.49 -10.38 36.83
N GLY A 502 14.78 -9.27 37.11
CA GLY A 502 15.15 -7.93 36.71
C GLY A 502 15.01 -7.66 35.21
N LYS A 503 14.40 -8.58 34.45
CA LYS A 503 14.22 -8.51 32.99
C LYS A 503 12.75 -8.48 32.60
N THR A 504 11.95 -9.39 33.16
CA THR A 504 10.53 -9.54 32.87
C THR A 504 9.72 -8.89 33.99
N PHE A 505 8.98 -7.82 33.66
CA PHE A 505 8.23 -7.03 34.64
C PHE A 505 6.73 -7.25 34.49
N THR A 506 6.05 -7.41 35.63
CA THR A 506 4.59 -7.52 35.71
C THR A 506 4.04 -6.30 36.42
N LYS A 507 3.08 -5.62 35.81
CA LYS A 507 2.40 -4.46 36.39
C LYS A 507 1.56 -4.88 37.60
N LEU A 508 1.72 -4.16 38.71
CA LEU A 508 0.93 -4.30 39.92
C LEU A 508 -0.23 -3.31 39.94
N GLU A 509 0.07 -2.03 39.70
CA GLU A 509 -0.91 -0.96 39.86
C GLU A 509 -0.48 0.31 39.12
N THR A 510 -1.44 1.19 38.89
CA THR A 510 -1.22 2.55 38.41
C THR A 510 -1.42 3.57 39.54
N VAL A 511 -0.46 4.48 39.71
CA VAL A 511 -0.51 5.59 40.67
C VAL A 511 -0.54 6.91 39.89
N SER A 512 -1.64 7.66 39.99
CA SER A 512 -1.77 8.96 39.34
C SER A 512 -0.67 9.93 39.77
N SER A 513 -0.16 10.72 38.83
CA SER A 513 0.75 11.81 39.13
C SER A 513 0.09 12.83 40.06
N LYS A 514 0.87 13.34 41.02
CA LYS A 514 0.50 14.47 41.90
C LYS A 514 0.82 15.83 41.26
N ALA A 515 1.42 15.83 40.07
CA ALA A 515 1.77 17.05 39.35
C ALA A 515 0.51 17.74 38.80
N VAL A 516 0.39 19.05 38.99
CA VAL A 516 -0.77 19.82 38.51
C VAL A 516 -0.69 19.93 37.00
N ASN A 517 -1.69 19.41 36.29
CA ASN A 517 -1.68 19.30 34.83
C ASN A 517 -0.41 18.58 34.31
N GLY A 518 0.07 17.58 35.04
CA GLY A 518 1.27 16.82 34.68
C GLY A 518 2.58 17.61 34.75
N MET A 519 2.59 18.78 35.39
CA MET A 519 3.78 19.59 35.61
C MET A 519 4.05 19.86 37.09
N SER A 520 5.28 19.64 37.52
CA SER A 520 5.80 20.04 38.84
C SER A 520 7.30 20.28 38.76
N GLN A 521 7.76 21.39 39.33
CA GLN A 521 9.19 21.65 39.60
C GLN A 521 9.53 21.50 41.09
N ASN A 522 8.55 21.09 41.90
CA ASN A 522 8.70 20.85 43.33
C ASN A 522 8.81 19.35 43.60
N HIS A 523 9.41 19.03 44.75
CA HIS A 523 9.48 17.65 45.21
C HIS A 523 8.09 17.08 45.49
N LEU A 524 7.72 16.00 44.82
CA LEU A 524 6.48 15.28 45.10
C LEU A 524 6.82 13.91 45.68
N ASN A 525 6.25 13.61 46.85
CA ASN A 525 6.42 12.33 47.53
C ASN A 525 5.28 11.40 47.16
N TYR A 526 5.60 10.14 46.90
CA TYR A 526 4.65 9.10 46.56
C TYR A 526 4.88 7.88 47.43
N GLU A 527 3.79 7.21 47.75
CA GLU A 527 3.78 6.00 48.55
C GLU A 527 2.82 5.00 47.94
N TYR A 528 3.24 3.75 47.89
CA TYR A 528 2.40 2.63 47.47
C TYR A 528 2.65 1.43 48.38
N THR A 529 1.57 0.75 48.77
CA THR A 529 1.64 -0.46 49.59
C THR A 529 0.78 -1.55 48.97
N ALA A 530 1.36 -2.74 48.79
CA ALA A 530 0.65 -3.92 48.29
C ALA A 530 0.85 -5.11 49.21
N MET A 531 -0.21 -5.89 49.46
CA MET A 531 -0.06 -7.24 50.01
C MET A 531 0.56 -8.16 48.96
N MET A 532 1.59 -8.90 49.34
CA MET A 532 2.11 -10.01 48.53
C MET A 532 2.13 -11.27 49.40
N PRO A 533 1.21 -12.22 49.17
CA PRO A 533 1.18 -13.47 49.91
C PRO A 533 2.52 -14.22 49.81
N GLN A 534 3.04 -14.74 50.93
CA GLN A 534 4.24 -15.56 50.96
C GLN A 534 4.00 -16.92 50.28
N ALA A 535 4.95 -17.30 49.43
CA ALA A 535 5.19 -18.59 48.79
C ALA A 535 4.12 -19.11 47.78
N ALA A 536 4.60 -19.29 46.54
CA ALA A 536 4.08 -20.11 45.44
C ALA A 536 3.22 -19.50 44.30
N THR A 537 2.84 -18.21 44.30
CA THR A 537 2.21 -17.62 43.10
C THR A 537 2.71 -16.22 42.79
N VAL A 538 3.92 -16.14 42.22
CA VAL A 538 4.25 -15.09 41.23
C VAL A 538 4.07 -15.63 39.79
N ILE A 539 3.73 -16.91 39.63
CA ILE A 539 3.35 -17.52 38.34
C ILE A 539 1.86 -17.25 38.01
N GLY A 540 1.09 -16.68 38.94
CA GLY A 540 -0.35 -16.44 38.78
C GLY A 540 -0.76 -15.00 39.07
N LEU A 541 -0.22 -14.03 38.34
CA LEU A 541 -0.81 -12.68 38.21
C LEU A 541 -1.38 -12.53 36.78
N MET A 542 -2.18 -13.51 36.36
CA MET A 542 -3.27 -13.30 35.43
C MET A 542 -4.56 -13.42 36.24
N ALA A 543 -5.42 -12.40 36.17
CA ALA A 543 -6.74 -12.33 36.79
C ALA A 543 -6.80 -11.95 38.29
N PHE A 544 -6.42 -10.72 38.64
CA PHE A 544 -7.09 -9.98 39.72
C PHE A 544 -7.09 -8.48 39.38
N GLY A 545 -7.94 -8.12 38.43
CA GLY A 545 -8.10 -6.74 37.97
C GLY A 545 -9.50 -6.54 37.42
N LEU A 546 -10.53 -6.82 38.21
CA LEU A 546 -11.90 -6.35 37.96
C LEU A 546 -12.78 -6.75 39.15
N LEU A 547 -12.99 -5.81 40.06
CA LEU A 547 -14.25 -5.54 40.76
C LEU A 547 -13.96 -4.55 41.86
N LEU A 548 -14.31 -3.28 41.63
CA LEU A 548 -15.03 -2.39 42.56
C LEU A 548 -15.02 -0.95 42.02
N SER A 549 -15.99 -0.62 41.16
CA SER A 549 -16.77 0.62 41.31
C SER A 549 -17.94 0.64 40.33
N VAL A 550 -19.13 0.26 40.78
CA VAL A 550 -20.41 0.96 40.54
C VAL A 550 -21.37 0.48 41.62
N SER A 551 -21.64 1.32 42.62
CA SER A 551 -22.77 1.13 43.52
C SER A 551 -23.92 2.01 43.02
N GLY A 552 -25.04 1.38 42.62
CA GLY A 552 -26.16 2.07 41.99
C GLY A 552 -27.40 1.20 41.76
N ARG A 553 -27.98 0.67 42.85
CA ARG A 553 -29.42 0.32 43.05
C ARG A 553 -30.24 -0.29 41.87
N LYS A 554 -30.55 -1.59 41.96
CA LYS A 554 -31.90 -2.24 42.17
C LYS A 554 -32.15 -3.53 41.35
N ARG A 555 -32.53 -4.58 42.11
CA ARG A 555 -33.44 -5.73 41.84
C ARG A 555 -32.89 -7.07 41.27
N LYS A 556 -32.80 -8.04 42.21
CA LYS A 556 -33.30 -9.45 42.21
C LYS A 556 -33.22 -10.29 40.92
N ARG A 557 -32.48 -11.42 40.98
CA ARG A 557 -33.01 -12.81 41.05
C ARG A 557 -31.87 -13.84 41.21
N VAL A 558 -32.15 -14.86 42.00
CA VAL A 558 -31.29 -16.01 42.35
C VAL A 558 -31.47 -17.11 41.31
N TYR A 559 -30.38 -17.71 40.83
CA TYR A 559 -30.36 -19.11 40.37
C TYR A 559 -29.00 -19.74 40.73
N VAL A 560 -29.07 -20.86 41.45
CA VAL A 560 -27.96 -21.75 41.81
C VAL A 560 -27.81 -22.77 40.68
N ALA A 561 -26.60 -22.96 40.16
CA ALA A 561 -26.25 -24.11 39.34
C ALA A 561 -24.88 -24.64 39.76
N ILE A 562 -24.89 -25.87 40.26
CA ILE A 562 -23.75 -26.70 40.67
C ILE A 562 -23.15 -27.30 39.39
N LEU A 563 -21.85 -27.12 39.14
CA LEU A 563 -21.13 -27.78 38.05
C LEU A 563 -20.15 -28.81 38.61
N VAL A 564 -20.41 -30.08 38.28
CA VAL A 564 -19.53 -31.24 38.46
C VAL A 564 -18.56 -31.27 37.29
N LEU A 565 -17.25 -31.21 37.54
CA LEU A 565 -16.21 -31.43 36.52
C LEU A 565 -15.60 -32.82 36.70
N VAL A 566 -15.81 -33.64 35.67
CA VAL A 566 -15.22 -34.96 35.47
C VAL A 566 -13.78 -34.80 34.98
N SER A 567 -12.87 -35.47 35.66
CA SER A 567 -11.46 -35.64 35.35
C SER A 567 -11.23 -36.58 34.16
N GLY A 568 -10.28 -36.24 33.28
CA GLY A 568 -9.80 -37.15 32.22
C GLY A 568 -8.57 -36.59 31.52
N PHE A 569 -7.41 -36.72 32.17
CA PHE A 569 -6.09 -36.52 31.58
C PHE A 569 -5.53 -37.88 31.14
N THR A 570 -5.11 -38.03 29.88
CA THR A 570 -4.08 -38.98 29.45
C THR A 570 -3.23 -38.37 28.34
N ALA A 571 -1.93 -38.63 28.46
CA ALA A 571 -0.78 -37.92 27.89
C ALA A 571 -0.49 -38.20 26.40
N LEU A 572 0.36 -37.36 25.80
CA LEU A 572 1.64 -37.79 25.19
C LEU A 572 2.55 -36.59 24.79
N SER A 573 3.74 -36.56 25.41
CA SER A 573 5.10 -36.18 24.94
C SER A 573 5.28 -35.23 23.73
N SER A 574 6.21 -34.26 23.67
CA SER A 574 7.60 -34.21 24.18
C SER A 574 8.23 -32.82 24.01
N CYS A 575 9.32 -32.57 24.77
CA CYS A 575 10.43 -31.63 24.53
C CYS A 575 10.24 -30.14 24.85
N GLN A 576 10.76 -29.67 25.99
CA GLN A 576 12.13 -29.13 26.10
C GLN A 576 12.45 -28.77 27.56
N LYS A 577 13.70 -29.03 27.95
CA LYS A 577 14.30 -28.74 29.25
C LYS A 577 14.09 -27.28 29.64
N ASN A 578 13.56 -27.05 30.85
CA ASN A 578 14.03 -25.96 31.69
C ASN A 578 14.48 -26.57 33.01
N GLY A 579 15.75 -26.34 33.32
CA GLY A 579 16.34 -26.70 34.58
C GLY A 579 15.77 -25.88 35.72
N ASP A 580 16.03 -26.43 36.90
CA ASP A 580 16.06 -25.81 38.22
C ASP A 580 14.74 -25.86 38.99
N GLU A 581 14.42 -27.09 39.40
CA GLU A 581 13.81 -27.37 40.70
C GLU A 581 14.59 -26.64 41.82
N LEU A 582 13.84 -25.86 42.59
CA LEU A 582 13.88 -25.72 44.05
C LEU A 582 15.12 -26.28 44.77
N ASP A 583 16.09 -25.41 45.05
CA ASP A 583 16.82 -25.50 46.32
C ASP A 583 16.02 -24.75 47.40
N ALA A 584 15.45 -25.54 48.30
CA ALA A 584 14.86 -25.09 49.55
C ALA A 584 15.96 -25.01 50.62
N ALA A 585 16.48 -23.81 50.90
CA ALA A 585 17.10 -23.46 52.17
C ALA A 585 17.27 -21.93 52.24
N GLY A 586 16.88 -21.33 53.36
CA GLY A 586 16.66 -19.89 53.49
C GLY A 586 17.83 -19.00 53.04
N GLN A 587 17.58 -18.18 52.03
CA GLN A 587 18.14 -16.83 51.85
C GLN A 587 17.09 -15.98 51.12
N GLY A 588 16.88 -14.74 51.57
CA GLY A 588 15.83 -13.85 51.06
C GLY A 588 15.86 -13.69 49.54
N GLY A 589 14.72 -13.92 48.90
CA GLY A 589 14.57 -13.77 47.44
C GLY A 589 14.72 -12.31 47.04
N GLN A 590 15.44 -12.04 45.94
CA GLN A 590 15.57 -10.69 45.42
C GLN A 590 14.31 -10.30 44.64
N LEU A 591 13.82 -9.08 44.86
CA LEU A 591 12.68 -8.52 44.13
C LEU A 591 13.08 -7.18 43.52
N PHE A 592 12.90 -7.04 42.21
CA PHE A 592 13.09 -5.80 41.48
C PHE A 592 11.77 -5.08 41.33
N ILE A 593 11.79 -3.77 41.49
CA ILE A 593 10.62 -2.90 41.42
C ILE A 593 10.95 -1.81 40.41
N ARG A 594 10.08 -1.63 39.42
CA ARG A 594 10.17 -0.54 38.45
C ARG A 594 9.02 0.44 38.66
N ILE A 595 9.35 1.72 38.73
CA ILE A 595 8.40 2.82 38.71
C ILE A 595 8.49 3.44 37.32
N LYS A 596 7.45 3.25 36.51
CA LYS A 596 7.41 3.55 35.09
C LYS A 596 6.47 4.72 34.84
N GLN A 597 6.98 5.86 34.40
CA GLN A 597 6.14 6.98 34.05
C GLN A 597 5.44 6.77 32.71
N VAL A 598 4.17 7.12 32.67
CA VAL A 598 3.37 7.28 31.45
C VAL A 598 2.88 8.72 31.37
N ASP A 599 3.03 9.32 30.19
CA ASP A 599 2.60 10.69 29.96
C ASP A 599 1.10 10.79 29.62
N LYS A 600 0.62 12.00 29.32
CA LYS A 600 -0.81 12.24 29.00
C LYS A 600 -1.25 11.66 27.66
N ASP A 601 -0.30 11.39 26.77
CA ASP A 601 -0.54 10.82 25.45
C ASP A 601 -0.57 9.28 25.53
N GLY A 602 -0.26 8.71 26.70
CA GLY A 602 -0.25 7.27 26.96
C GLY A 602 1.11 6.62 26.70
N ASP A 603 2.12 7.42 26.37
CA ASP A 603 3.45 6.95 26.00
C ASP A 603 4.34 6.77 27.23
N PHE A 604 5.14 5.69 27.17
CA PHE A 604 6.18 5.46 28.16
C PHE A 604 7.34 6.42 27.92
N GLN A 605 7.76 7.11 28.98
CA GLN A 605 8.83 8.10 28.88
C GLN A 605 10.09 7.71 29.67
N TYR A 606 9.95 7.38 30.96
CA TYR A 606 11.10 7.07 31.82
C TYR A 606 10.74 6.11 32.97
N SER A 607 11.72 5.38 33.49
CA SER A 607 11.51 4.54 34.68
C SER A 607 12.70 4.49 35.62
N LYS A 608 12.44 4.19 36.90
CA LYS A 608 13.46 3.88 37.90
C LYS A 608 13.27 2.45 38.39
N VAL A 609 14.34 1.67 38.36
CA VAL A 609 14.37 0.31 38.92
C VAL A 609 15.18 0.30 40.22
N ILE A 610 14.62 -0.29 41.27
CA ILE A 610 15.33 -0.58 42.51
C ILE A 610 15.19 -2.05 42.89
N LYS A 611 16.08 -2.52 43.77
CA LYS A 611 16.11 -3.88 44.28
C LYS A 611 15.82 -3.88 45.77
N THR A 612 14.96 -4.78 46.22
CA THR A 612 14.69 -5.04 47.63
C THR A 612 14.85 -6.54 47.93
N ILE A 613 15.08 -6.87 49.20
CA ILE A 613 15.23 -8.25 49.67
C ILE A 613 13.90 -8.65 50.33
N VAL A 614 13.39 -9.81 49.94
CA VAL A 614 12.24 -10.44 50.60
C VAL A 614 12.76 -11.10 51.87
N GLU A 615 12.54 -10.45 53.03
CA GLU A 615 12.88 -10.98 54.36
C GLU A 615 12.08 -12.24 54.74
#